data_AF-A0A7V3D3F4-F1
#
_entry.id   AF-A0A7V3D3F4-F1
#
_cell.length_a   1.000
_cell.length_b   1.000
_cell.length_c   1.000
_cell.angle_alpha   90.00
_cell.angle_beta   90.00
_cell.angle_gamma   90.00
#
_symmetry.space_group_name_H-M   'P 1'
#
loop_
_entity.id
_entity.type
_entity.pdbx_description
1 polymer ?
#
loop_
_entity_poly.entity_id
_entity_poly.type
_entity_poly.pdbx_seq_one_letter_code
_entity_poly.pdbx_strand_id
1 'polypeptide(L)' 'MDLIDTLSGSMMEGFFPAGWDLQKIDALAANQARFGQRESWWHPSFEPVRCDSYDDFDVCMGHEIALEIQRA' A
#
# COMPACT_ATOMS: atom_id res chain seq x y z
N MET A 1 20.56 5.06 -2.08
CA MET A 1 19.87 5.96 -3.02
C MET A 1 18.45 5.49 -3.13
N ASP A 2 17.61 6.17 -2.37
CA ASP A 2 16.17 6.02 -2.35
C ASP A 2 15.52 7.42 -2.50
N LEU A 3 14.21 7.50 -2.31
CA LEU A 3 13.47 8.75 -2.36
C LEU A 3 14.00 9.77 -1.32
N ILE A 4 14.32 9.32 -0.10
CA ILE A 4 14.65 10.19 1.03
C ILE A 4 16.02 10.83 0.82
N ASP A 5 17.00 10.04 0.35
CA ASP A 5 18.35 10.51 0.00
C ASP A 5 18.35 11.57 -1.10
N THR A 6 17.34 11.56 -1.99
CA THR A 6 17.27 12.39 -3.20
C THR A 6 16.29 13.56 -3.08
N LEU A 7 15.56 13.66 -1.97
CA LEU A 7 14.48 14.63 -1.81
C LEU A 7 15.00 16.07 -1.66
N SER A 8 16.05 16.26 -0.86
CA SER A 8 16.60 17.59 -0.58
C SER A 8 17.29 18.16 -1.82
N GLY A 9 16.96 19.41 -2.17
CA GLY A 9 17.42 20.07 -3.38
C GLY A 9 16.70 19.62 -4.66
N SER A 10 15.74 18.70 -4.58
CA SER A 10 14.93 18.29 -5.73
C SER A 10 13.75 19.25 -5.95
N MET A 11 13.10 19.14 -7.12
CA MET A 11 11.83 19.85 -7.36
C MET A 11 10.67 19.37 -6.48
N MET A 12 10.84 18.25 -5.77
CA MET A 12 9.86 17.71 -4.83
C MET A 12 10.13 18.13 -3.37
N GLU A 13 11.17 18.95 -3.11
CA GLU A 13 11.41 19.47 -1.76
C GLU A 13 10.21 20.32 -1.31
N GLY A 14 9.61 19.95 -0.18
CA GLY A 14 8.38 20.57 0.32
C GLY A 14 7.07 20.13 -0.35
N PHE A 15 7.11 19.14 -1.27
CA PHE A 15 5.91 18.58 -1.90
C PHE A 15 5.08 17.72 -0.94
N PHE A 16 5.75 16.88 -0.14
CA PHE A 16 5.08 15.99 0.81
C PHE A 16 4.60 16.77 2.05
N PRO A 17 3.45 16.40 2.64
CA PRO A 17 2.96 17.05 3.84
C PRO A 17 3.99 17.03 4.97
N ALA A 18 4.20 18.16 5.64
CA ALA A 18 5.19 18.27 6.72
C ALA A 18 4.93 17.33 7.92
N GLY A 19 3.69 16.84 8.08
CA GLY A 19 3.34 15.86 9.11
C GLY A 19 3.67 14.41 8.76
N TRP A 20 4.19 14.13 7.56
CA TRP A 20 4.56 12.78 7.15
C TRP A 20 5.98 12.43 7.61
N ASP A 21 6.11 11.25 8.20
CA ASP A 21 7.39 10.64 8.52
C ASP A 21 7.76 9.66 7.39
N LEU A 22 8.50 10.15 6.40
CA LEU A 22 8.89 9.37 5.22
C LEU A 22 9.78 8.18 5.59
N GLN A 23 10.65 8.32 6.60
CA GLN A 23 11.49 7.22 7.08
C GLN A 23 10.65 6.10 7.69
N LYS A 24 9.64 6.45 8.48
CA LYS A 24 8.71 5.47 9.04
C LYS A 24 7.89 4.77 7.95
N ILE A 25 7.46 5.50 6.92
CA ILE A 25 6.74 4.91 5.78
C ILE A 25 7.63 3.92 5.03
N ASP A 26 8.87 4.29 4.74
CA ASP A 26 9.83 3.39 4.07
C ASP A 26 10.10 2.12 4.90
N ALA A 27 10.30 2.28 6.21
CA ALA A 27 10.51 1.16 7.12
C ALA A 27 9.30 0.19 7.19
N LEU A 28 8.07 0.70 7.03
CA LEU A 28 6.88 -0.15 6.93
C LEU A 28 6.87 -0.97 5.63
N ALA A 29 7.29 -0.37 4.52
CA ALA A 29 7.35 -1.04 3.22
C ALA A 29 8.50 -2.05 3.11
N ALA A 30 9.60 -1.85 3.86
CA ALA A 30 10.74 -2.76 3.86
C ALA A 30 10.46 -4.13 4.51
N ASN A 31 9.46 -4.24 5.38
CA ASN A 31 9.18 -5.47 6.14
C ASN A 31 8.20 -6.40 5.40
N GLN A 32 8.73 -7.12 4.40
CA GLN A 32 7.95 -8.03 3.55
C GLN A 32 7.28 -9.18 4.33
N ALA A 33 7.87 -9.62 5.45
CA ALA A 33 7.34 -10.73 6.24
C ALA A 33 5.97 -10.42 6.87
N ARG A 34 5.63 -9.13 7.01
CA ARG A 34 4.33 -8.68 7.54
C ARG A 34 3.23 -8.64 6.49
N PHE A 35 3.56 -8.65 5.19
CA PHE A 35 2.55 -8.57 4.15
C PHE A 35 1.63 -9.80 4.17
N GLY A 36 0.32 -9.55 4.22
CA GLY A 36 -0.70 -10.57 4.38
C GLY A 36 -0.98 -10.97 5.84
N GLN A 37 -0.19 -10.51 6.82
CA GLN A 37 -0.53 -10.70 8.23
C GLN A 37 -1.53 -9.66 8.69
N ARG A 38 -2.51 -10.11 9.47
CA ARG A 38 -3.51 -9.22 10.07
C ARG A 38 -2.87 -8.36 11.16
N GLU A 39 -3.06 -7.05 11.06
CA GLU A 39 -2.67 -6.12 12.13
C GLU A 39 -3.81 -5.90 13.14
N SER A 40 -3.45 -5.62 14.39
CA SER A 40 -4.40 -5.51 15.50
C SER A 40 -5.39 -4.34 15.36
N TRP A 41 -5.02 -3.31 14.61
CA TRP A 41 -5.85 -2.12 14.37
C TRP A 41 -6.74 -2.23 13.12
N TRP A 42 -6.67 -3.32 12.36
CA TRP A 42 -7.50 -3.50 11.17
C TRP A 42 -8.95 -3.82 11.55
N HIS A 43 -9.88 -3.39 10.69
CA HIS A 43 -11.30 -3.70 10.85
C HIS A 43 -11.52 -5.23 10.95
N PRO A 44 -12.36 -5.74 11.87
CA PRO A 44 -12.58 -7.18 12.09
C PRO A 44 -12.84 -7.98 10.81
N SER A 45 -13.68 -7.45 9.92
CA SER A 45 -14.06 -8.11 8.67
C SER A 45 -13.10 -7.91 7.50
N PHE A 46 -12.00 -7.17 7.69
CA PHE A 46 -11.00 -7.00 6.65
C PHE A 46 -10.00 -8.15 6.69
N GLU A 47 -9.76 -8.76 5.53
CA GLU A 47 -8.77 -9.81 5.34
C GLU A 47 -7.95 -9.52 4.07
N PRO A 48 -6.61 -9.58 4.14
CA PRO A 48 -5.78 -9.37 2.96
C PRO A 48 -5.80 -10.61 2.07
N VAL A 49 -6.10 -10.44 0.79
CA VAL A 49 -5.99 -11.50 -0.22
C VAL A 49 -4.66 -11.34 -0.95
N ARG A 50 -3.85 -12.39 -0.94
CA ARG A 50 -2.58 -12.42 -1.68
C ARG A 50 -2.83 -12.88 -3.11
N CYS A 51 -2.24 -12.17 -4.06
CA CYS A 51 -2.19 -12.57 -5.47
C CYS A 51 -0.78 -13.04 -5.82
N ASP A 52 -0.69 -14.04 -6.70
CA ASP A 52 0.60 -14.64 -7.08
C ASP A 52 1.32 -13.87 -8.19
N SER A 53 0.59 -13.02 -8.92
CA SER A 53 1.11 -12.18 -10.00
C SER A 53 0.28 -10.90 -10.17
N TYR A 54 0.79 -9.96 -10.97
CA TYR A 54 0.02 -8.78 -11.35
C TYR A 54 -1.22 -9.14 -12.18
N ASP A 55 -1.12 -10.12 -13.07
CA ASP A 55 -2.26 -10.59 -13.87
C ASP A 55 -3.37 -11.17 -12.97
N ASP A 56 -2.98 -11.94 -11.95
CA ASP A 56 -3.90 -12.48 -10.93
C ASP A 56 -4.56 -11.36 -10.12
N PHE A 57 -3.77 -10.35 -9.73
CA PHE A 57 -4.27 -9.16 -9.05
C PHE A 57 -5.30 -8.39 -9.89
N ASP A 58 -5.05 -8.18 -11.18
CA ASP A 58 -5.97 -7.49 -12.08
C ASP A 58 -7.30 -8.23 -12.21
N VAL A 59 -7.26 -9.56 -12.29
CA VAL A 59 -8.46 -10.42 -12.33
C VAL A 59 -9.23 -10.35 -11.02
N CYS A 60 -8.56 -10.54 -9.87
CA CYS A 60 -9.21 -10.47 -8.55
C CYS A 60 -9.86 -9.11 -8.31
N MET A 61 -9.15 -8.02 -8.59
CA MET A 61 -9.69 -6.67 -8.41
C MET A 61 -10.91 -6.44 -9.32
N GLY A 62 -10.81 -6.80 -10.61
CA GLY A 62 -11.90 -6.66 -11.55
C GLY A 62 -13.14 -7.47 -11.15
N HIS A 63 -12.96 -8.68 -10.64
CA HIS A 63 -14.04 -9.52 -10.12
C HIS A 63 -14.77 -8.86 -8.96
N GLU A 64 -14.04 -8.38 -7.94
CA GLU A 64 -14.64 -7.75 -6.76
C GLU A 64 -15.38 -6.45 -7.11
N ILE A 65 -14.83 -5.63 -8.02
CA ILE A 65 -15.52 -4.44 -8.52
C ILE A 65 -16.84 -4.81 -9.22
N ALA A 66 -16.81 -5.83 -10.08
CA ALA A 66 -18.01 -6.27 -10.80
C ALA A 66 -19.09 -6.82 -9.85
N LEU A 67 -18.69 -7.59 -8.82
CA LEU A 67 -19.61 -8.08 -7.79
C LEU A 67 -20.23 -6.95 -6.98
N GLU A 68 -19.45 -5.93 -6.62
CA GLU A 68 -19.98 -4.78 -5.88
C GLU A 68 -20.99 -4.00 -6.71
N ILE A 69 -20.71 -3.79 -8.00
CA ILE A 69 -21.67 -3.17 -8.95
C ILE A 69 -22.95 -4.01 -9.07
N GLN A 70 -22.84 -5.34 -9.09
CA GLN A 70 -24.01 -6.22 -9.17
C GLN A 70 -24.89 -6.18 -7.91
N ARG A 71 -24.29 -5.95 -6.73
CA ARG A 71 -24.97 -5.93 -5.42
C ARG A 71 -25.66 -4.59 -5.10
N ALA A 72 -25.24 -3.51 -5.76
CA ALA A 72 -25.79 -2.16 -5.59
C ALA A 72 -27.15 -1.97 -6.30
#